data_AF-A0A2U3EP05-F1
#
_entry.id   AF-A0A2U3EP05-F1
#
_cell.length_a   1.000
_cell.length_b   1.000
_cell.length_c   1.000
_cell.angle_alpha   90.00
_cell.angle_beta   90.00
_cell.angle_gamma   90.00
#
_symmetry.space_group_name_H-M   'P 1'
#
loop_
_entity.id
_entity.type
_entity.pdbx_description
1 polymer ?
#
loop_
_entity_poly.entity_id
_entity_poly.type
_entity_poly.pdbx_seq_one_letter_code
_entity_poly.pdbx_strand_id
1 'polypeptide(L)'
;MPPKARTAVSKAAPSEKTAAAAKPAKSQAKTTAAKPLTNGNTSSRKRKAEDEASPQPELDAVAPLPKKTKTEAAAAKTKAKKLFPEIGKKINDAPTQVLDIYVFGEGTSGELGLGSKRVNGKKPIDVKRPRLNDNLSSDSVGIVQISSGGMHAAALTRDNRILTWGVNDQGALGRDTTWEGGLRDLEKEEDSDDEDEDDTGINPNESTPTAVSNEHFAPGTKFVQVVASDSATFALTEDGRVYGWGTFRSSDGILGFTEKIKVQQTPMLLPTLKNIKGLSAGSNHILALDHKGNVVAWGCGQQNQLGRRIIERNKLSSLIPQGIGLPRGKTVKIACGAYHSFALDKNGHVWGWGLNNFGELGLQSNAGEDDAVVLKPAKISYLEDYNITDIDGGVHHSLACSDKGELLTWGRVDGYQVGFEFDKLTKDDVIYDERDSPRILVKPAVVPDVANITSVASGSDNSFAVTGDGKVYSWGFSANYQTGQGTIDDIKTPTLIDNSAIRGKKIIGAHAGGQFSILAGVADAAAKVNGVNGA
;
A
#
# COMPACT_ATOMS: atom_id res chain seq x y z
N MET A 1 -30.55 57.97 -49.05
CA MET A 1 -30.84 58.26 -47.62
C MET A 1 -29.65 57.80 -46.77
N PRO A 2 -29.42 58.42 -45.59
CA PRO A 2 -28.29 58.13 -44.69
C PRO A 2 -28.65 57.11 -43.59
N PRO A 3 -27.73 56.73 -42.66
CA PRO A 3 -26.27 56.66 -42.74
C PRO A 3 -25.71 55.27 -42.30
N LYS A 4 -24.38 55.11 -42.30
CA LYS A 4 -23.69 54.02 -41.59
C LYS A 4 -23.53 54.37 -40.10
N ALA A 5 -23.59 53.37 -39.22
CA ALA A 5 -23.05 53.44 -37.86
C ALA A 5 -21.70 52.68 -37.79
N ARG A 6 -20.88 53.00 -36.78
CA ARG A 6 -19.52 52.48 -36.56
C ARG A 6 -19.28 52.30 -35.05
N THR A 7 -18.16 51.66 -34.71
CA THR A 7 -17.63 51.42 -33.33
C THR A 7 -18.38 50.33 -32.53
N ALA A 8 -17.75 49.64 -31.56
CA ALA A 8 -16.35 49.71 -31.10
C ALA A 8 -15.74 48.32 -30.87
N VAL A 9 -14.42 48.20 -31.00
CA VAL A 9 -13.63 47.09 -30.44
C VAL A 9 -12.85 47.66 -29.25
N SER A 10 -13.01 47.07 -28.07
CA SER A 10 -12.23 47.41 -26.88
C SER A 10 -11.45 46.18 -26.41
N LYS A 11 -10.11 46.22 -26.55
CA LYS A 11 -9.23 45.34 -25.78
C LYS A 11 -9.31 45.74 -24.31
N ALA A 12 -9.37 44.75 -23.42
CA ALA A 12 -9.04 44.90 -22.00
C ALA A 12 -7.89 43.94 -21.67
N ALA A 13 -6.97 44.37 -20.82
CA ALA A 13 -5.83 43.59 -20.35
C ALA A 13 -6.26 42.60 -19.25
N PRO A 14 -5.47 41.55 -18.92
CA PRO A 14 -5.85 40.60 -17.88
C PRO A 14 -5.88 41.27 -16.51
N SER A 15 -6.90 40.94 -15.71
CA SER A 15 -6.94 41.34 -14.29
C SER A 15 -6.21 40.32 -13.43
N GLU A 16 -5.22 40.80 -12.67
CA GLU A 16 -4.57 40.02 -11.63
C GLU A 16 -5.60 39.55 -10.60
N LYS A 17 -5.59 38.26 -10.26
CA LYS A 17 -6.29 37.74 -9.08
C LYS A 17 -5.28 37.44 -7.99
N THR A 18 -5.09 38.41 -7.10
CA THR A 18 -4.28 38.25 -5.89
C THR A 18 -4.87 37.16 -4.99
N ALA A 19 -4.02 36.20 -4.59
CA ALA A 19 -4.40 35.14 -3.67
C ALA A 19 -4.48 35.65 -2.22
N ALA A 20 -5.68 35.82 -1.69
CA ALA A 20 -5.90 36.23 -0.30
C ALA A 20 -5.95 35.00 0.63
N ALA A 21 -4.89 34.75 1.39
CA ALA A 21 -4.80 33.62 2.31
C ALA A 21 -5.77 33.75 3.51
N ALA A 22 -6.71 32.81 3.64
CA ALA A 22 -7.64 32.75 4.76
C ALA A 22 -6.98 32.13 6.00
N LYS A 23 -6.84 32.92 7.08
CA LYS A 23 -6.40 32.42 8.40
C LYS A 23 -7.59 31.84 9.18
N PRO A 24 -7.41 30.74 9.95
CA PRO A 24 -8.50 30.13 10.72
C PRO A 24 -8.96 31.05 11.88
N ALA A 25 -10.26 31.17 12.05
CA ALA A 25 -10.87 31.98 13.10
C ALA A 25 -10.89 31.25 14.46
N LYS A 26 -10.57 31.96 15.54
CA LYS A 26 -10.62 31.43 16.91
C LYS A 26 -12.05 31.43 17.44
N SER A 27 -12.61 30.25 17.75
CA SER A 27 -13.83 30.16 18.56
C SER A 27 -13.50 30.42 20.04
N GLN A 28 -14.23 31.34 20.67
CA GLN A 28 -14.07 31.64 22.09
C GLN A 28 -14.93 30.69 22.93
N ALA A 29 -14.33 30.06 23.95
CA ALA A 29 -15.10 29.33 24.95
C ALA A 29 -15.94 30.30 25.80
N LYS A 30 -17.24 30.01 25.96
CA LYS A 30 -18.08 30.63 26.99
C LYS A 30 -18.51 29.59 28.01
N THR A 31 -18.37 29.96 29.28
CA THR A 31 -18.75 29.16 30.44
C THR A 31 -20.23 29.32 30.77
N THR A 32 -20.88 28.23 31.15
CA THR A 32 -22.13 28.23 31.93
C THR A 32 -22.00 27.24 33.09
N ALA A 33 -22.66 27.53 34.21
CA ALA A 33 -22.42 26.86 35.49
C ALA A 33 -23.36 25.66 35.73
N ALA A 34 -22.95 24.73 36.58
CA ALA A 34 -23.73 23.57 36.99
C ALA A 34 -23.84 23.46 38.52
N LYS A 35 -25.04 23.14 39.04
CA LYS A 35 -25.36 22.49 40.34
C LYS A 35 -26.88 22.56 40.64
N PRO A 36 -27.42 21.81 41.62
CA PRO A 36 -26.81 20.77 42.47
C PRO A 36 -27.63 19.44 42.58
N LEU A 37 -27.24 18.60 43.57
CA LEU A 37 -27.94 17.45 44.19
C LEU A 37 -27.68 16.07 43.53
N THR A 38 -27.40 14.97 44.26
CA THR A 38 -27.34 14.75 45.74
C THR A 38 -26.29 13.72 46.19
N ASN A 39 -25.63 14.00 47.32
CA ASN A 39 -25.03 13.16 48.40
C ASN A 39 -24.47 11.73 48.17
N GLY A 40 -23.33 11.41 48.84
CA GLY A 40 -23.19 10.06 49.47
C GLY A 40 -21.84 9.44 49.91
N ASN A 41 -20.96 10.12 50.68
CA ASN A 41 -19.84 9.49 51.46
C ASN A 41 -18.74 8.69 50.68
N THR A 42 -17.53 8.37 51.21
CA THR A 42 -16.90 8.57 52.54
C THR A 42 -15.39 8.91 52.43
N SER A 43 -14.77 9.27 53.56
CA SER A 43 -13.42 9.85 53.76
C SER A 43 -12.16 8.99 53.50
N SER A 44 -11.05 9.68 53.16
CA SER A 44 -9.69 9.40 53.68
C SER A 44 -8.86 10.72 53.82
N ARG A 45 -7.69 10.72 54.50
CA ARG A 45 -6.99 11.94 54.99
C ARG A 45 -5.66 12.29 54.29
N LYS A 46 -5.27 13.58 54.34
CA LYS A 46 -4.00 14.17 53.84
C LYS A 46 -2.79 14.04 54.78
N ARG A 47 -1.57 14.04 54.21
CA ARG A 47 -0.37 14.93 54.46
C ARG A 47 0.78 14.45 53.52
N LYS A 48 1.50 15.31 52.76
CA LYS A 48 2.72 16.11 53.10
C LYS A 48 3.80 15.27 53.83
N ALA A 49 5.09 15.12 53.44
CA ALA A 49 6.12 16.04 52.89
C ALA A 49 6.52 17.16 53.89
N GLU A 50 7.75 17.67 54.02
CA GLU A 50 8.99 17.76 53.19
C GLU A 50 10.28 17.64 54.10
N ASP A 51 11.56 17.40 53.72
CA ASP A 51 12.27 16.63 52.64
C ASP A 51 13.83 16.51 52.90
N GLU A 52 14.67 16.09 51.91
CA GLU A 52 16.19 16.14 51.78
C GLU A 52 17.22 15.15 52.45
N ALA A 53 18.29 14.86 51.67
CA ALA A 53 19.73 14.56 51.98
C ALA A 53 20.25 13.27 52.69
N SER A 54 21.52 12.91 52.41
CA SER A 54 22.31 11.76 52.97
C SER A 54 23.75 12.18 53.30
N PRO A 55 24.51 11.40 54.13
CA PRO A 55 25.50 10.45 53.56
C PRO A 55 25.73 9.16 54.39
N GLN A 56 26.60 8.24 53.91
CA GLN A 56 27.08 7.02 54.61
C GLN A 56 28.36 7.29 55.44
N PRO A 57 28.86 6.30 56.25
CA PRO A 57 29.85 5.35 55.70
C PRO A 57 29.81 3.89 56.26
N GLU A 58 30.51 2.98 55.55
CA GLU A 58 31.31 1.81 56.00
C GLU A 58 30.75 0.79 57.02
N LEU A 59 30.53 -0.49 56.64
CA LEU A 59 31.46 -1.64 56.42
C LEU A 59 31.86 -2.39 57.71
N ASP A 60 31.51 -3.69 57.78
CA ASP A 60 32.34 -4.72 58.44
C ASP A 60 31.97 -6.15 57.96
N ALA A 61 32.83 -7.16 58.15
CA ALA A 61 32.68 -8.48 57.52
C ALA A 61 33.11 -9.70 58.38
N VAL A 62 32.36 -10.82 58.30
CA VAL A 62 32.70 -12.12 58.94
C VAL A 62 32.30 -13.32 58.06
N ALA A 63 33.06 -14.42 58.15
CA ALA A 63 32.96 -15.67 57.37
C ALA A 63 33.62 -16.84 58.15
N PRO A 64 33.57 -18.13 57.72
CA PRO A 64 32.54 -18.89 56.99
C PRO A 64 32.34 -20.36 57.52
N LEU A 65 31.72 -21.24 56.71
CA LEU A 65 31.81 -22.73 56.69
C LEU A 65 30.97 -23.53 57.76
N PRO A 66 30.66 -24.84 57.56
CA PRO A 66 31.26 -25.82 56.62
C PRO A 66 30.35 -26.43 55.53
N LYS A 67 31.00 -27.15 54.59
CA LYS A 67 30.41 -27.82 53.41
C LYS A 67 29.83 -29.20 53.75
N LYS A 68 28.88 -29.68 52.93
CA LYS A 68 28.65 -31.12 52.67
C LYS A 68 28.74 -31.39 51.17
N THR A 69 29.38 -32.49 50.80
CA THR A 69 29.64 -32.92 49.42
C THR A 69 28.44 -33.61 48.76
N LYS A 70 28.19 -33.29 47.49
CA LYS A 70 27.50 -34.18 46.54
C LYS A 70 28.11 -34.05 45.15
N THR A 71 28.56 -35.19 44.63
CA THR A 71 28.66 -35.63 43.22
C THR A 71 28.71 -34.56 42.12
N GLU A 72 29.75 -34.67 41.27
CA GLU A 72 29.84 -33.99 39.99
C GLU A 72 28.62 -34.29 39.10
N ALA A 73 27.78 -33.29 38.85
CA ALA A 73 26.83 -33.33 37.77
C ALA A 73 27.57 -32.96 36.47
N ALA A 74 27.57 -33.87 35.50
CA ALA A 74 28.21 -33.62 34.20
C ALA A 74 27.70 -32.31 33.59
N ALA A 75 28.62 -31.44 33.15
CA ALA A 75 28.29 -30.10 32.67
C ALA A 75 27.26 -30.16 31.54
N ALA A 76 26.03 -29.75 31.85
CA ALA A 76 24.93 -29.75 30.89
C ALA A 76 25.27 -28.74 29.78
N LYS A 77 25.69 -29.25 28.61
CA LYS A 77 26.00 -28.42 27.43
C LYS A 77 24.80 -27.53 27.13
N THR A 78 24.94 -26.24 27.42
CA THR A 78 23.92 -25.23 27.19
C THR A 78 23.61 -25.22 25.69
N LYS A 79 22.49 -25.83 25.29
CA LYS A 79 22.08 -25.83 23.88
C LYS A 79 21.95 -24.37 23.46
N ALA A 80 22.81 -23.92 22.55
CA ALA A 80 22.73 -22.58 21.99
C ALA A 80 21.29 -22.36 21.49
N LYS A 81 20.67 -21.25 21.90
CA LYS A 81 19.34 -20.89 21.39
C LYS A 81 19.46 -20.80 19.87
N LYS A 82 18.68 -21.60 19.13
CA LYS A 82 18.53 -21.41 17.69
C LYS A 82 18.04 -19.98 17.47
N LEU A 83 18.78 -19.21 16.67
CA LEU A 83 18.46 -17.80 16.39
C LEU A 83 17.10 -17.66 15.70
N PHE A 84 16.71 -18.68 14.92
CA PHE A 84 15.44 -18.77 14.23
C PHE A 84 14.71 -20.08 14.54
N PRO A 85 13.36 -20.11 14.44
CA PRO A 85 12.60 -21.35 14.35
C PRO A 85 13.01 -22.20 13.13
N GLU A 86 12.69 -23.48 13.18
CA GLU A 86 12.92 -24.42 12.07
C GLU A 86 11.98 -24.11 10.90
N ILE A 87 12.49 -24.32 9.67
CA ILE A 87 11.71 -24.21 8.44
C ILE A 87 10.75 -25.41 8.37
N GLY A 88 9.48 -25.13 8.07
CA GLY A 88 8.44 -26.14 7.93
C GLY A 88 8.54 -26.95 6.62
N LYS A 89 7.48 -27.70 6.33
CA LYS A 89 7.33 -28.34 5.01
C LYS A 89 6.92 -27.30 3.98
N LYS A 90 7.44 -27.40 2.76
CA LYS A 90 6.94 -26.64 1.61
C LYS A 90 5.44 -26.91 1.40
N ILE A 91 4.68 -25.84 1.21
CA ILE A 91 3.24 -25.82 0.94
C ILE A 91 2.84 -24.81 -0.14
N ASN A 92 3.69 -23.80 -0.40
CA ASN A 92 3.56 -22.82 -1.49
C ASN A 92 4.67 -23.01 -2.53
N ASP A 93 4.41 -22.60 -3.76
CA ASP A 93 5.40 -22.54 -4.84
C ASP A 93 5.82 -21.09 -5.12
N ALA A 94 7.10 -20.88 -5.42
CA ALA A 94 7.63 -19.57 -5.78
C ALA A 94 7.34 -19.26 -7.26
N PRO A 95 7.01 -18.01 -7.62
CA PRO A 95 6.83 -17.61 -9.01
C PRO A 95 8.15 -17.72 -9.79
N THR A 96 8.06 -18.19 -11.05
CA THR A 96 9.21 -18.47 -11.90
C THR A 96 9.25 -17.65 -13.19
N GLN A 97 8.14 -16.99 -13.55
CA GLN A 97 8.07 -16.13 -14.73
C GLN A 97 8.89 -14.87 -14.49
N VAL A 98 9.93 -14.65 -15.30
CA VAL A 98 10.75 -13.43 -15.24
C VAL A 98 10.02 -12.26 -15.92
N LEU A 99 10.18 -11.07 -15.35
CA LEU A 99 9.39 -9.88 -15.68
C LEU A 99 10.28 -8.72 -16.16
N ASP A 100 9.86 -8.06 -17.23
CA ASP A 100 10.31 -6.71 -17.58
C ASP A 100 9.47 -5.71 -16.76
N ILE A 101 10.12 -4.85 -15.98
CA ILE A 101 9.46 -3.90 -15.07
C ILE A 101 9.45 -2.50 -15.67
N TYR A 102 8.26 -1.91 -15.81
CA TYR A 102 8.08 -0.56 -16.35
C TYR A 102 7.48 0.36 -15.29
N VAL A 103 8.04 1.57 -15.12
CA VAL A 103 7.66 2.52 -14.07
C VAL A 103 7.26 3.88 -14.66
N PHE A 104 6.31 4.56 -14.02
CA PHE A 104 5.77 5.85 -14.45
C PHE A 104 5.04 6.57 -13.31
N GLY A 105 4.85 7.88 -13.47
CA GLY A 105 4.29 8.78 -12.48
C GLY A 105 5.34 9.68 -11.81
N GLU A 106 5.05 10.12 -10.59
CA GLU A 106 5.96 10.84 -9.71
C GLU A 106 7.03 9.91 -9.12
N GLY A 107 8.20 10.46 -8.76
CA GLY A 107 9.32 9.69 -8.21
C GLY A 107 10.28 10.48 -7.31
N THR A 108 9.91 11.69 -6.87
CA THR A 108 10.72 12.58 -6.01
C THR A 108 11.10 11.98 -4.66
N SER A 109 10.44 10.91 -4.21
CA SER A 109 10.82 10.14 -3.01
C SER A 109 11.46 8.78 -3.35
N GLY A 110 11.89 8.60 -4.60
CA GLY A 110 12.56 7.40 -5.10
C GLY A 110 11.63 6.24 -5.51
N GLU A 111 10.31 6.44 -5.51
CA GLU A 111 9.29 5.39 -5.67
C GLU A 111 9.38 4.62 -7.00
N LEU A 112 9.91 5.27 -8.04
CA LEU A 112 10.10 4.68 -9.37
C LEU A 112 11.29 3.72 -9.46
N GLY A 113 12.19 3.71 -8.47
CA GLY A 113 13.34 2.80 -8.45
C GLY A 113 14.38 3.05 -9.54
N LEU A 114 14.45 4.28 -10.08
CA LEU A 114 15.33 4.65 -11.19
C LEU A 114 16.71 5.17 -10.75
N GLY A 115 16.99 5.22 -9.45
CA GLY A 115 18.18 5.84 -8.86
C GLY A 115 18.09 7.36 -8.77
N SER A 116 19.14 8.00 -8.23
CA SER A 116 19.18 9.46 -8.00
C SER A 116 19.69 10.29 -9.18
N LYS A 117 20.16 9.64 -10.25
CA LYS A 117 20.84 10.31 -11.38
C LYS A 117 20.09 10.15 -12.70
N ARG A 118 20.37 11.04 -13.66
CA ARG A 118 19.85 10.90 -15.03
C ARG A 118 20.41 9.63 -15.68
N VAL A 119 19.59 8.96 -16.48
CA VAL A 119 20.00 7.81 -17.29
C VAL A 119 19.60 8.07 -18.74
N ASN A 120 20.56 8.03 -19.66
CA ASN A 120 20.35 8.37 -21.08
C ASN A 120 19.67 9.74 -21.26
N GLY A 121 20.11 10.75 -20.50
CA GLY A 121 19.58 12.13 -20.49
C GLY A 121 18.21 12.30 -19.80
N LYS A 122 17.56 11.22 -19.35
CA LYS A 122 16.22 11.27 -18.76
C LYS A 122 16.33 11.36 -17.23
N LYS A 123 15.65 12.35 -16.63
CA LYS A 123 15.48 12.43 -15.16
C LYS A 123 14.82 11.14 -14.62
N PRO A 124 15.17 10.67 -13.40
CA PRO A 124 14.51 9.55 -12.71
C PRO A 124 13.10 9.88 -12.17
N ILE A 125 12.72 11.16 -12.16
CA ILE A 125 11.38 11.67 -11.79
C ILE A 125 10.52 12.02 -13.02
N ASP A 126 9.28 12.46 -12.80
CA ASP A 126 8.34 12.95 -13.84
C ASP A 126 8.15 11.99 -15.02
N VAL A 127 7.96 10.70 -14.74
CA VAL A 127 8.01 9.66 -15.76
C VAL A 127 6.64 9.50 -16.42
N LYS A 128 6.33 10.42 -17.34
CA LYS A 128 4.97 10.65 -17.90
C LYS A 128 4.32 9.45 -18.62
N ARG A 129 5.11 8.46 -19.05
CA ARG A 129 4.68 7.22 -19.73
C ARG A 129 5.59 6.06 -19.30
N PRO A 130 5.13 4.79 -19.33
CA PRO A 130 5.91 3.63 -18.87
C PRO A 130 7.35 3.60 -19.41
N ARG A 131 8.33 3.59 -18.50
CA ARG A 131 9.76 3.48 -18.82
C ARG A 131 10.28 2.16 -18.24
N LEU A 132 11.00 1.37 -19.04
CA LEU A 132 11.71 0.20 -18.54
C LEU A 132 12.67 0.63 -17.41
N ASN A 133 12.68 -0.10 -16.30
CA ASN A 133 13.60 0.16 -15.20
C ASN A 133 14.87 -0.70 -15.36
N ASP A 134 15.94 -0.08 -15.84
CA ASP A 134 17.22 -0.75 -16.11
C ASP A 134 17.87 -1.34 -14.83
N ASN A 135 17.59 -0.78 -13.64
CA ASN A 135 18.02 -1.33 -12.35
C ASN A 135 17.33 -2.66 -12.00
N LEU A 136 16.28 -3.05 -12.73
CA LEU A 136 15.49 -4.26 -12.54
C LEU A 136 15.58 -5.22 -13.74
N SER A 137 16.63 -5.09 -14.56
CA SER A 137 16.88 -5.88 -15.77
C SER A 137 16.58 -7.38 -15.61
N SER A 138 15.81 -7.93 -16.55
CA SER A 138 15.34 -9.31 -16.56
C SER A 138 16.46 -10.34 -16.76
N ASP A 139 17.57 -9.96 -17.41
CA ASP A 139 18.75 -10.82 -17.55
C ASP A 139 19.53 -10.98 -16.23
N SER A 140 19.85 -9.85 -15.56
CA SER A 140 20.78 -9.81 -14.43
C SER A 140 20.12 -9.88 -13.05
N VAL A 141 18.94 -9.26 -12.89
CA VAL A 141 18.17 -9.23 -11.63
C VAL A 141 17.03 -10.24 -11.68
N GLY A 142 16.29 -10.27 -12.79
CA GLY A 142 15.24 -11.24 -13.06
C GLY A 142 14.12 -11.24 -12.02
N ILE A 143 13.34 -10.16 -11.95
CA ILE A 143 12.16 -10.06 -11.07
C ILE A 143 11.10 -11.11 -11.45
N VAL A 144 10.47 -11.74 -10.46
CA VAL A 144 9.42 -12.76 -10.64
C VAL A 144 8.08 -12.42 -9.98
N GLN A 145 8.07 -11.47 -9.04
CA GLN A 145 6.85 -10.85 -8.51
C GLN A 145 7.19 -9.48 -7.89
N ILE A 146 6.22 -8.57 -7.87
CA ILE A 146 6.36 -7.20 -7.39
C ILE A 146 5.08 -6.74 -6.67
N SER A 147 5.21 -5.78 -5.77
CA SER A 147 4.11 -5.07 -5.10
C SER A 147 4.55 -3.62 -4.88
N SER A 148 3.74 -2.67 -5.34
CA SER A 148 3.74 -1.31 -4.79
C SER A 148 3.10 -1.33 -3.40
N GLY A 149 3.47 -0.33 -2.60
CA GLY A 149 2.72 0.23 -1.48
C GLY A 149 2.47 1.71 -1.75
N GLY A 150 2.10 2.49 -0.73
CA GLY A 150 1.72 3.90 -0.91
C GLY A 150 2.86 4.78 -1.46
N MET A 151 4.07 4.65 -0.90
CA MET A 151 5.24 5.49 -1.21
C MET A 151 6.53 4.68 -1.44
N HIS A 152 6.41 3.36 -1.60
CA HIS A 152 7.54 2.45 -1.78
C HIS A 152 7.11 1.20 -2.54
N ALA A 153 8.06 0.36 -2.96
CA ALA A 153 7.76 -0.92 -3.57
C ALA A 153 8.72 -2.02 -3.09
N ALA A 154 8.27 -3.27 -3.24
CA ALA A 154 9.02 -4.47 -2.92
C ALA A 154 8.91 -5.48 -4.08
N ALA A 155 10.01 -6.15 -4.40
CA ALA A 155 10.07 -7.14 -5.46
C ALA A 155 10.83 -8.41 -5.05
N LEU A 156 10.41 -9.56 -5.58
CA LEU A 156 11.04 -10.87 -5.41
C LEU A 156 11.82 -11.23 -6.69
N THR A 157 13.10 -11.59 -6.55
CA THR A 157 13.96 -12.01 -7.65
C THR A 157 13.90 -13.52 -7.90
N ARG A 158 14.32 -13.96 -9.10
CA ARG A 158 14.50 -15.38 -9.46
C ARG A 158 15.54 -16.10 -8.60
N ASP A 159 16.57 -15.41 -8.10
CA ASP A 159 17.53 -15.97 -7.12
C ASP A 159 17.02 -15.94 -5.67
N ASN A 160 15.80 -15.44 -5.47
CA ASN A 160 15.02 -15.44 -4.23
C ASN A 160 15.53 -14.47 -3.15
N ARG A 161 16.04 -13.31 -3.58
CA ARG A 161 16.23 -12.11 -2.77
C ARG A 161 14.99 -11.22 -2.83
N ILE A 162 14.81 -10.40 -1.80
CA ILE A 162 13.80 -9.34 -1.77
C ILE A 162 14.52 -8.01 -2.01
N LEU A 163 14.08 -7.25 -3.01
CA LEU A 163 14.52 -5.87 -3.26
C LEU A 163 13.46 -4.89 -2.77
N THR A 164 13.89 -3.71 -2.30
CA THR A 164 13.00 -2.63 -1.85
C THR A 164 13.55 -1.26 -2.27
N TRP A 165 12.66 -0.29 -2.53
CA TRP A 165 12.97 1.10 -2.88
C TRP A 165 11.77 2.04 -2.63
N GLY A 166 12.00 3.35 -2.61
CA GLY A 166 11.05 4.39 -2.17
C GLY A 166 11.27 4.81 -0.71
N VAL A 167 10.27 5.45 -0.09
CA VAL A 167 10.39 6.07 1.25
C VAL A 167 10.74 5.07 2.36
N ASN A 168 11.78 5.38 3.15
CA ASN A 168 12.19 4.58 4.31
C ASN A 168 11.99 5.25 5.69
N ASP A 169 11.34 6.42 5.79
CA ASP A 169 11.03 7.14 7.04
C ASP A 169 10.59 6.26 8.22
N GLN A 170 9.79 5.23 7.91
CA GLN A 170 9.21 4.31 8.88
C GLN A 170 9.73 2.87 8.71
N GLY A 171 10.92 2.69 8.13
CA GLY A 171 11.58 1.39 7.97
C GLY A 171 10.93 0.47 6.95
N ALA A 172 10.10 1.00 6.04
CA ALA A 172 9.31 0.22 5.09
C ALA A 172 10.18 -0.61 4.12
N LEU A 173 11.43 -0.19 3.88
CA LEU A 173 12.36 -0.92 3.02
C LEU A 173 13.07 -2.09 3.73
N GLY A 174 13.09 -2.13 5.08
CA GLY A 174 13.65 -3.24 5.86
C GLY A 174 15.18 -3.33 5.86
N ARG A 175 15.86 -2.23 5.50
CA ARG A 175 17.30 -2.11 5.33
C ARG A 175 17.73 -0.68 5.66
N ASP A 176 19.02 -0.50 5.94
CA ASP A 176 19.59 0.84 6.11
C ASP A 176 19.52 1.63 4.78
N THR A 177 19.27 2.93 4.90
CA THR A 177 19.30 3.90 3.81
C THR A 177 20.07 5.17 4.15
N THR A 178 20.70 5.25 5.32
CA THR A 178 21.41 6.43 5.82
C THR A 178 22.34 7.03 4.77
N TRP A 179 22.18 8.32 4.50
CA TRP A 179 22.92 9.07 3.48
C TRP A 179 23.20 10.48 4.03
N GLU A 180 24.41 10.99 3.80
CA GLU A 180 24.89 12.25 4.39
C GLU A 180 24.71 13.47 3.49
N GLY A 181 24.36 13.27 2.20
CA GLY A 181 23.79 14.33 1.37
C GLY A 181 22.28 14.47 1.64
N GLY A 182 21.65 15.62 1.45
CA GLY A 182 22.21 16.94 1.23
C GLY A 182 21.08 17.93 0.99
N LEU A 183 20.75 18.80 1.95
CA LEU A 183 19.73 19.83 1.70
C LEU A 183 20.23 20.78 0.61
N ARG A 184 19.46 20.90 -0.48
CA ARG A 184 19.61 21.98 -1.44
C ARG A 184 18.63 23.09 -1.06
N ASP A 185 19.16 24.30 -0.94
CA ASP A 185 18.34 25.50 -0.73
C ASP A 185 17.48 25.76 -1.98
N LEU A 186 16.16 25.75 -1.82
CA LEU A 186 15.20 26.04 -2.90
C LEU A 186 15.27 27.50 -3.41
N GLU A 187 16.05 28.36 -2.74
CA GLU A 187 16.19 29.79 -3.03
C GLU A 187 17.37 30.10 -4.00
N LYS A 188 17.91 29.09 -4.71
CA LYS A 188 19.10 29.24 -5.58
C LYS A 188 18.90 28.99 -7.09
N GLU A 189 17.69 28.66 -7.56
CA GLU A 189 17.45 28.33 -8.98
C GLU A 189 17.25 29.54 -9.93
N GLU A 190 17.56 30.79 -9.53
CA GLU A 190 17.38 31.97 -10.41
C GLU A 190 18.66 32.53 -11.08
N ASP A 191 19.89 32.22 -10.62
CA ASP A 191 21.15 32.78 -11.18
C ASP A 191 22.38 31.84 -11.00
N SER A 192 22.39 30.65 -11.65
CA SER A 192 23.57 29.75 -11.70
C SER A 192 23.52 28.80 -12.91
N ASP A 193 24.42 29.03 -13.88
CA ASP A 193 24.69 28.14 -15.03
C ASP A 193 25.79 27.09 -14.68
N ASP A 194 25.79 26.51 -13.47
CA ASP A 194 26.83 25.57 -13.01
C ASP A 194 26.53 24.10 -13.42
N GLU A 195 27.46 23.47 -14.15
CA GLU A 195 27.23 22.28 -15.00
C GLU A 195 27.03 20.91 -14.30
N ASP A 196 26.67 20.85 -13.00
CA ASP A 196 26.43 19.60 -12.25
C ASP A 196 24.96 19.09 -12.37
N GLU A 197 24.38 19.18 -13.57
CA GLU A 197 22.96 18.91 -13.92
C GLU A 197 22.40 17.51 -13.56
N ASP A 198 23.26 16.55 -13.22
CA ASP A 198 22.97 15.11 -13.28
C ASP A 198 22.39 14.51 -11.98
N ASP A 199 22.51 15.19 -10.83
CA ASP A 199 22.01 14.69 -9.54
C ASP A 199 20.63 15.27 -9.18
N THR A 200 19.63 14.39 -9.04
CA THR A 200 18.28 14.83 -8.61
C THR A 200 18.15 15.08 -7.12
N GLY A 201 19.20 14.87 -6.31
CA GLY A 201 19.20 15.14 -4.86
C GLY A 201 18.30 14.21 -4.05
N ILE A 202 17.80 13.14 -4.66
CA ILE A 202 17.00 12.09 -4.02
C ILE A 202 17.97 11.06 -3.44
N ASN A 203 17.68 10.52 -2.25
CA ASN A 203 18.57 9.54 -1.61
C ASN A 203 18.84 8.34 -2.56
N PRO A 204 20.10 8.09 -2.99
CA PRO A 204 20.43 6.97 -3.87
C PRO A 204 20.14 5.61 -3.21
N ASN A 205 20.23 5.52 -1.88
CA ASN A 205 19.92 4.31 -1.14
C ASN A 205 18.41 4.01 -1.13
N GLU A 206 17.54 5.01 -1.27
CA GLU A 206 16.07 4.81 -1.31
C GLU A 206 15.57 4.70 -2.75
N SER A 207 16.08 5.53 -3.67
CA SER A 207 15.70 5.54 -5.08
C SER A 207 16.25 4.38 -5.92
N THR A 208 17.19 3.58 -5.39
CA THR A 208 17.77 2.43 -6.10
C THR A 208 17.29 1.09 -5.51
N PRO A 209 16.67 0.19 -6.31
CA PRO A 209 16.26 -1.14 -5.89
C PRO A 209 17.42 -1.96 -5.30
N THR A 210 17.41 -2.11 -3.97
CA THR A 210 18.51 -2.73 -3.23
C THR A 210 18.00 -3.89 -2.38
N ALA A 211 18.82 -4.94 -2.24
CA ALA A 211 18.43 -6.15 -1.53
C ALA A 211 18.33 -5.94 -0.01
N VAL A 212 17.29 -6.51 0.58
CA VAL A 212 17.12 -6.67 2.03
C VAL A 212 18.11 -7.70 2.56
N SER A 213 18.74 -7.44 3.72
CA SER A 213 19.77 -8.33 4.26
C SER A 213 19.22 -9.72 4.63
N ASN A 214 19.90 -10.76 4.15
CA ASN A 214 19.54 -12.15 4.42
C ASN A 214 19.80 -12.59 5.87
N GLU A 215 20.54 -11.81 6.66
CA GLU A 215 20.89 -12.16 8.05
C GLU A 215 19.68 -12.20 9.00
N HIS A 216 18.58 -11.57 8.61
CA HIS A 216 17.33 -11.52 9.39
C HIS A 216 16.41 -12.74 9.13
N PHE A 217 16.77 -13.61 8.18
CA PHE A 217 15.99 -14.77 7.78
C PHE A 217 16.60 -16.09 8.27
N ALA A 218 15.77 -17.11 8.49
CA ALA A 218 16.28 -18.43 8.82
C ALA A 218 17.07 -19.00 7.61
N PRO A 219 18.34 -19.44 7.77
CA PRO A 219 19.15 -19.92 6.65
C PRO A 219 18.45 -21.00 5.83
N GLY A 220 18.39 -20.81 4.51
CA GLY A 220 17.66 -21.69 3.58
C GLY A 220 16.18 -21.34 3.40
N THR A 221 15.64 -20.29 4.05
CA THR A 221 14.28 -19.80 3.79
C THR A 221 14.11 -19.43 2.31
N LYS A 222 13.00 -19.85 1.72
CA LYS A 222 12.56 -19.39 0.40
C LYS A 222 11.25 -18.60 0.48
N PHE A 223 11.17 -17.52 -0.28
CA PHE A 223 10.03 -16.63 -0.41
C PHE A 223 9.20 -16.96 -1.65
N VAL A 224 7.89 -16.69 -1.57
CA VAL A 224 6.93 -16.93 -2.66
C VAL A 224 6.08 -15.70 -3.00
N GLN A 225 5.97 -14.73 -2.08
CA GLN A 225 5.22 -13.49 -2.28
C GLN A 225 5.81 -12.38 -1.39
N VAL A 226 5.83 -11.15 -1.88
CA VAL A 226 5.97 -9.91 -1.09
C VAL A 226 4.75 -9.02 -1.31
N VAL A 227 4.32 -8.31 -0.27
CA VAL A 227 3.27 -7.27 -0.32
C VAL A 227 3.72 -6.03 0.44
N ALA A 228 3.31 -4.86 -0.03
CA ALA A 228 3.64 -3.56 0.56
C ALA A 228 2.37 -2.75 0.89
N SER A 229 2.43 -1.95 1.95
CA SER A 229 1.38 -1.02 2.39
C SER A 229 1.90 0.43 2.33
N ASP A 230 1.24 1.43 2.92
CA ASP A 230 1.77 2.82 2.99
C ASP A 230 3.12 2.95 3.71
N SER A 231 3.45 2.03 4.62
CA SER A 231 4.57 2.19 5.56
C SER A 231 5.12 0.85 6.10
N ALA A 232 4.73 -0.28 5.50
CA ALA A 232 5.19 -1.61 5.90
C ALA A 232 5.32 -2.55 4.69
N THR A 233 6.12 -3.60 4.85
CA THR A 233 6.32 -4.66 3.86
C THR A 233 6.26 -6.02 4.54
N PHE A 234 5.65 -7.01 3.89
CA PHE A 234 5.52 -8.38 4.39
C PHE A 234 5.92 -9.39 3.32
N ALA A 235 6.54 -10.49 3.74
CA ALA A 235 7.06 -11.54 2.88
C ALA A 235 6.58 -12.92 3.34
N LEU A 236 6.00 -13.68 2.41
CA LEU A 236 5.50 -15.04 2.61
C LEU A 236 6.55 -16.07 2.18
N THR A 237 6.74 -17.12 2.99
CA THR A 237 7.68 -18.21 2.69
C THR A 237 7.01 -19.42 2.03
N GLU A 238 7.84 -20.29 1.42
CA GLU A 238 7.39 -21.55 0.82
C GLU A 238 6.72 -22.50 1.85
N ASP A 239 7.10 -22.37 3.13
CA ASP A 239 6.54 -23.11 4.27
C ASP A 239 5.45 -22.34 5.05
N GLY A 240 4.97 -21.22 4.51
CA GLY A 240 3.83 -20.46 5.03
C GLY A 240 4.08 -19.76 6.36
N ARG A 241 5.33 -19.39 6.66
CA ARG A 241 5.71 -18.36 7.64
C ARG A 241 5.57 -16.99 7.00
N VAL A 242 5.37 -15.96 7.81
CA VAL A 242 5.32 -14.55 7.35
C VAL A 242 6.37 -13.74 8.09
N TYR A 243 7.24 -13.07 7.34
CA TYR A 243 8.11 -12.01 7.83
C TYR A 243 7.48 -10.65 7.53
N GLY A 244 7.82 -9.62 8.30
CA GLY A 244 7.41 -8.25 8.03
C GLY A 244 8.26 -7.20 8.72
N TRP A 245 8.17 -5.97 8.24
CA TRP A 245 8.89 -4.80 8.74
C TRP A 245 8.14 -3.51 8.38
N GLY A 246 8.60 -2.38 8.91
CA GLY A 246 7.95 -1.07 8.83
C GLY A 246 7.01 -0.77 10.00
N THR A 247 5.87 -0.12 9.75
CA THR A 247 4.82 0.15 10.75
C THR A 247 3.43 0.37 10.13
N PHE A 248 2.37 0.26 10.94
CA PHE A 248 1.03 0.71 10.59
C PHE A 248 0.74 2.11 11.16
N ARG A 249 -0.05 2.90 10.42
CA ARG A 249 -0.52 4.23 10.82
C ARG A 249 -2.04 4.26 11.06
N SER A 250 -2.48 5.29 11.76
CA SER A 250 -3.87 5.64 12.05
C SER A 250 -4.04 7.18 11.93
N SER A 251 -5.25 7.69 12.14
CA SER A 251 -5.51 9.15 12.25
C SER A 251 -4.58 9.86 13.23
N ASP A 252 -4.13 9.14 14.26
CA ASP A 252 -3.33 9.65 15.38
C ASP A 252 -1.82 9.63 15.09
N GLY A 253 -1.42 9.25 13.87
CA GLY A 253 -0.03 9.03 13.48
C GLY A 253 0.35 7.55 13.47
N ILE A 254 1.49 7.19 14.07
CA ILE A 254 2.00 5.81 14.06
C ILE A 254 1.25 4.97 15.10
N LEU A 255 0.54 3.93 14.65
CA LEU A 255 -0.16 2.96 15.49
C LEU A 255 0.80 1.91 16.08
N GLY A 256 1.74 1.43 15.26
CA GLY A 256 2.74 0.43 15.64
C GLY A 256 2.90 -0.70 14.62
N PHE A 257 3.96 -1.50 14.75
CA PHE A 257 4.15 -2.75 14.02
C PHE A 257 3.63 -3.95 14.82
N THR A 258 3.86 -3.97 16.14
CA THR A 258 3.21 -4.87 17.10
C THR A 258 2.86 -4.10 18.39
N GLU A 259 2.13 -4.73 19.32
CA GLU A 259 1.82 -4.15 20.65
C GLU A 259 3.04 -3.65 21.45
N LYS A 260 4.27 -4.05 21.07
CA LYS A 260 5.53 -3.70 21.76
C LYS A 260 6.56 -3.00 20.89
N ILE A 261 6.32 -2.93 19.57
CA ILE A 261 7.29 -2.42 18.59
C ILE A 261 6.59 -1.34 17.78
N LYS A 262 7.00 -0.08 17.96
CA LYS A 262 6.40 1.07 17.26
C LYS A 262 6.77 1.11 15.78
N VAL A 263 8.03 0.82 15.45
CA VAL A 263 8.54 0.72 14.07
C VAL A 263 9.57 -0.41 14.05
N GLN A 264 9.50 -1.28 13.03
CA GLN A 264 10.39 -2.43 12.89
C GLN A 264 11.30 -2.23 11.67
N GLN A 265 12.53 -1.77 11.91
CA GLN A 265 13.45 -1.31 10.86
C GLN A 265 14.03 -2.43 9.96
N THR A 266 13.96 -3.69 10.39
CA THR A 266 14.52 -4.86 9.69
C THR A 266 13.54 -6.05 9.75
N PRO A 267 13.61 -7.03 8.84
CA PRO A 267 12.65 -8.14 8.81
C PRO A 267 12.50 -8.91 10.12
N MET A 268 11.25 -9.01 10.60
CA MET A 268 10.86 -9.77 11.79
C MET A 268 9.89 -10.89 11.41
N LEU A 269 10.15 -12.11 11.90
CA LEU A 269 9.20 -13.23 11.79
C LEU A 269 7.97 -12.99 12.68
N LEU A 270 6.77 -13.21 12.13
CA LEU A 270 5.50 -13.17 12.87
C LEU A 270 5.10 -14.60 13.31
N PRO A 271 5.40 -15.03 14.56
CA PRO A 271 5.30 -16.44 14.96
C PRO A 271 3.87 -16.97 15.14
N THR A 272 2.87 -16.10 15.08
CA THR A 272 1.44 -16.44 15.11
C THR A 272 0.92 -16.89 13.74
N LEU A 273 1.55 -16.47 12.64
CA LEU A 273 1.16 -16.78 11.27
C LEU A 273 1.85 -18.08 10.81
N LYS A 274 1.05 -19.08 10.43
CA LYS A 274 1.52 -20.42 10.03
C LYS A 274 0.58 -21.04 9.00
N ASN A 275 1.13 -21.75 8.02
CA ASN A 275 0.38 -22.36 6.90
C ASN A 275 -0.36 -21.32 6.04
N ILE A 276 0.19 -20.11 5.94
CA ILE A 276 -0.34 -19.05 5.07
C ILE A 276 -0.01 -19.39 3.61
N LYS A 277 -0.98 -19.19 2.71
CA LYS A 277 -0.85 -19.40 1.25
C LYS A 277 -0.92 -18.13 0.41
N GLY A 278 -1.27 -17.00 1.02
CA GLY A 278 -1.34 -15.71 0.36
C GLY A 278 -1.53 -14.57 1.35
N LEU A 279 -0.97 -13.42 0.99
CA LEU A 279 -1.13 -12.13 1.66
C LEU A 279 -1.84 -11.15 0.72
N SER A 280 -2.52 -10.17 1.29
CA SER A 280 -2.95 -8.94 0.61
C SER A 280 -2.79 -7.77 1.57
N ALA A 281 -2.42 -6.61 1.05
CA ALA A 281 -2.16 -5.41 1.81
C ALA A 281 -3.07 -4.28 1.32
N GLY A 282 -3.74 -3.63 2.26
CA GLY A 282 -4.27 -2.28 2.06
C GLY A 282 -3.37 -1.28 2.77
N SER A 283 -3.57 0.02 2.52
CA SER A 283 -2.76 1.13 3.03
C SER A 283 -2.17 0.94 4.44
N ASN A 284 -3.02 0.61 5.42
CA ASN A 284 -2.59 0.39 6.80
C ASN A 284 -3.10 -0.91 7.42
N HIS A 285 -3.38 -1.95 6.64
CA HIS A 285 -3.79 -3.26 7.15
C HIS A 285 -3.37 -4.41 6.25
N ILE A 286 -3.19 -5.61 6.81
CA ILE A 286 -2.85 -6.83 6.07
C ILE A 286 -3.89 -7.91 6.32
N LEU A 287 -4.25 -8.61 5.25
CA LEU A 287 -4.97 -9.88 5.27
C LEU A 287 -4.00 -11.03 4.98
N ALA A 288 -4.13 -12.14 5.71
CA ALA A 288 -3.45 -13.39 5.40
C ALA A 288 -4.44 -14.56 5.34
N LEU A 289 -4.32 -15.38 4.28
CA LEU A 289 -5.19 -16.50 3.99
C LEU A 289 -4.43 -17.83 4.16
N ASP A 290 -4.98 -18.77 4.92
CA ASP A 290 -4.38 -20.10 5.13
C ASP A 290 -4.86 -21.16 4.11
N HIS A 291 -4.15 -22.30 4.02
CA HIS A 291 -4.57 -23.43 3.15
C HIS A 291 -5.91 -24.06 3.55
N LYS A 292 -6.48 -23.73 4.71
CA LYS A 292 -7.78 -24.21 5.18
C LYS A 292 -8.91 -23.20 4.88
N GLY A 293 -8.62 -22.12 4.14
CA GLY A 293 -9.62 -21.10 3.78
C GLY A 293 -10.03 -20.19 4.93
N ASN A 294 -9.20 -20.04 5.96
CA ASN A 294 -9.38 -19.03 7.02
C ASN A 294 -8.61 -17.76 6.66
N VAL A 295 -9.21 -16.59 6.90
CA VAL A 295 -8.53 -15.29 6.79
C VAL A 295 -8.30 -14.72 8.19
N VAL A 296 -7.11 -14.15 8.40
CA VAL A 296 -6.77 -13.33 9.57
C VAL A 296 -6.39 -11.91 9.14
N ALA A 297 -6.67 -10.92 9.98
CA ALA A 297 -6.35 -9.51 9.74
C ALA A 297 -5.60 -8.86 10.92
N TRP A 298 -4.70 -7.93 10.60
CA TRP A 298 -4.03 -7.03 11.55
C TRP A 298 -3.63 -5.69 10.91
N GLY A 299 -3.32 -4.71 11.76
CA GLY A 299 -2.95 -3.34 11.36
C GLY A 299 -3.93 -2.33 11.95
N CYS A 300 -4.20 -1.25 11.23
CA CYS A 300 -5.25 -0.29 11.57
C CYS A 300 -6.65 -0.90 11.40
N GLY A 301 -7.58 -0.52 12.28
CA GLY A 301 -8.96 -1.01 12.29
C GLY A 301 -10.01 0.09 12.44
N GLN A 302 -9.66 1.36 12.22
CA GLN A 302 -10.54 2.51 12.46
C GLN A 302 -11.75 2.53 11.52
N GLN A 303 -11.59 2.06 10.28
CA GLN A 303 -12.67 1.90 9.30
C GLN A 303 -13.22 0.47 9.27
N ASN A 304 -12.98 -0.32 10.32
CA ASN A 304 -13.36 -1.73 10.45
C ASN A 304 -12.78 -2.69 9.37
N GLN A 305 -11.74 -2.30 8.63
CA GLN A 305 -11.05 -3.15 7.64
C GLN A 305 -10.51 -4.49 8.20
N LEU A 306 -10.44 -4.65 9.52
CA LEU A 306 -10.07 -5.92 10.17
C LEU A 306 -11.24 -6.92 10.30
N GLY A 307 -12.46 -6.56 9.88
CA GLY A 307 -13.66 -7.40 9.93
C GLY A 307 -14.09 -7.81 11.35
N ARG A 308 -13.59 -7.09 12.36
CA ARG A 308 -13.81 -7.30 13.79
C ARG A 308 -13.78 -5.97 14.53
N ARG A 309 -14.58 -5.84 15.59
CA ARG A 309 -14.64 -4.60 16.40
C ARG A 309 -13.35 -4.46 17.23
N ILE A 310 -12.62 -3.38 17.01
CA ILE A 310 -11.55 -2.92 17.91
C ILE A 310 -12.16 -2.12 19.07
N ILE A 311 -11.55 -2.17 20.25
CA ILE A 311 -11.97 -1.39 21.41
C ILE A 311 -10.84 -0.40 21.74
N GLU A 312 -11.13 0.91 21.70
CA GLU A 312 -10.10 1.96 21.77
C GLU A 312 -9.12 1.84 22.95
N ARG A 313 -9.61 1.53 24.16
CA ARG A 313 -8.76 1.30 25.34
C ARG A 313 -7.70 0.20 25.17
N ASN A 314 -7.90 -0.70 24.20
CA ASN A 314 -7.02 -1.79 23.82
C ASN A 314 -6.62 -1.70 22.33
N LYS A 315 -6.55 -0.51 21.71
CA LYS A 315 -6.42 -0.37 20.25
C LYS A 315 -5.22 -1.11 19.65
N LEU A 316 -4.12 -1.29 20.38
CA LEU A 316 -2.95 -2.07 19.93
C LEU A 316 -3.25 -3.56 19.67
N SER A 317 -4.33 -4.13 20.21
CA SER A 317 -4.78 -5.49 19.90
C SER A 317 -5.28 -5.68 18.45
N SER A 318 -5.37 -4.59 17.68
CA SER A 318 -5.51 -4.58 16.23
C SER A 318 -4.24 -5.08 15.51
N LEU A 319 -3.06 -4.90 16.12
CA LEU A 319 -1.75 -5.32 15.60
C LEU A 319 -1.46 -6.83 15.80
N ILE A 320 -2.37 -7.57 16.45
CA ILE A 320 -2.32 -9.02 16.54
C ILE A 320 -3.13 -9.62 15.37
N PRO A 321 -2.57 -10.52 14.53
CA PRO A 321 -3.33 -11.29 13.56
C PRO A 321 -4.44 -12.11 14.23
N GLN A 322 -5.70 -11.83 13.89
CA GLN A 322 -6.88 -12.53 14.41
C GLN A 322 -7.87 -12.87 13.29
N GLY A 323 -8.60 -13.98 13.45
CA GLY A 323 -9.51 -14.52 12.44
C GLY A 323 -10.77 -13.68 12.20
N ILE A 324 -11.20 -13.63 10.95
CA ILE A 324 -12.40 -12.91 10.49
C ILE A 324 -13.61 -13.85 10.39
N GLY A 325 -14.82 -13.32 10.59
CA GLY A 325 -16.09 -14.06 10.53
C GLY A 325 -16.57 -14.49 9.13
N LEU A 326 -15.69 -15.06 8.30
CA LEU A 326 -16.02 -15.55 6.95
C LEU A 326 -16.59 -16.99 6.94
N PRO A 327 -17.25 -17.41 5.85
CA PRO A 327 -17.69 -18.79 5.66
C PRO A 327 -16.51 -19.79 5.68
N ARG A 328 -16.45 -20.63 6.72
CA ARG A 328 -15.33 -21.57 6.98
C ARG A 328 -14.99 -22.41 5.75
N GLY A 329 -13.71 -22.42 5.36
CA GLY A 329 -13.18 -23.31 4.33
C GLY A 329 -13.63 -23.02 2.91
N LYS A 330 -14.23 -21.85 2.66
CA LYS A 330 -14.70 -21.45 1.32
C LYS A 330 -13.73 -20.52 0.60
N THR A 331 -12.99 -19.68 1.32
CA THR A 331 -12.17 -18.60 0.74
C THR A 331 -10.97 -19.13 -0.06
N VAL A 332 -10.86 -18.71 -1.32
CA VAL A 332 -9.77 -19.09 -2.23
C VAL A 332 -8.75 -17.97 -2.44
N LYS A 333 -9.21 -16.71 -2.47
CA LYS A 333 -8.44 -15.49 -2.72
C LYS A 333 -8.92 -14.37 -1.78
N ILE A 334 -8.02 -13.41 -1.52
CA ILE A 334 -8.24 -12.20 -0.70
C ILE A 334 -7.69 -10.99 -1.46
N ALA A 335 -8.26 -9.83 -1.22
CA ALA A 335 -7.81 -8.55 -1.76
C ALA A 335 -8.14 -7.41 -0.76
N CYS A 336 -7.55 -6.24 -0.97
CA CYS A 336 -7.75 -5.06 -0.14
C CYS A 336 -7.94 -3.83 -1.03
N GLY A 337 -8.63 -2.82 -0.53
CA GLY A 337 -8.34 -1.44 -0.89
C GLY A 337 -7.61 -0.73 0.24
N ALA A 338 -7.50 0.60 0.21
CA ALA A 338 -6.81 1.35 1.26
C ALA A 338 -7.43 1.09 2.65
N TYR A 339 -8.76 1.19 2.72
CA TYR A 339 -9.55 1.17 3.96
C TYR A 339 -10.68 0.13 3.97
N HIS A 340 -10.73 -0.74 2.96
CA HIS A 340 -11.71 -1.78 2.80
C HIS A 340 -11.05 -3.10 2.34
N SER A 341 -11.80 -4.19 2.34
CA SER A 341 -11.26 -5.55 2.23
C SER A 341 -12.23 -6.51 1.56
N PHE A 342 -11.69 -7.46 0.79
CA PHE A 342 -12.45 -8.47 0.07
C PHE A 342 -11.96 -9.91 0.29
N ALA A 343 -12.89 -10.85 0.20
CA ALA A 343 -12.60 -12.29 0.13
C ALA A 343 -13.48 -12.96 -0.92
N LEU A 344 -12.89 -13.82 -1.75
CA LEU A 344 -13.59 -14.59 -2.79
C LEU A 344 -13.74 -16.05 -2.34
N ASP A 345 -14.91 -16.66 -2.57
CA ASP A 345 -15.05 -18.12 -2.48
C ASP A 345 -14.81 -18.87 -3.79
N LYS A 346 -14.62 -20.18 -3.66
CA LYS A 346 -14.41 -21.12 -4.77
C LYS A 346 -15.52 -21.17 -5.85
N ASN A 347 -16.58 -20.38 -5.73
CA ASN A 347 -17.68 -20.29 -6.68
C ASN A 347 -17.85 -18.86 -7.24
N GLY A 348 -16.84 -17.98 -7.08
CA GLY A 348 -16.83 -16.62 -7.61
C GLY A 348 -17.52 -15.56 -6.75
N HIS A 349 -18.21 -15.95 -5.67
CA HIS A 349 -18.86 -15.00 -4.78
C HIS A 349 -17.85 -14.13 -4.02
N VAL A 350 -18.19 -12.86 -3.82
CA VAL A 350 -17.37 -11.90 -3.08
C VAL A 350 -18.02 -11.51 -1.74
N TRP A 351 -17.20 -11.39 -0.69
CA TRP A 351 -17.55 -10.74 0.57
C TRP A 351 -16.72 -9.48 0.77
N GLY A 352 -17.36 -8.37 1.16
CA GLY A 352 -16.73 -7.09 1.46
C GLY A 352 -16.90 -6.65 2.91
N TRP A 353 -15.92 -5.92 3.46
CA TRP A 353 -16.00 -5.23 4.76
C TRP A 353 -15.00 -4.07 4.84
N GLY A 354 -15.21 -3.13 5.77
CA GLY A 354 -14.40 -1.92 5.94
C GLY A 354 -15.17 -0.64 5.63
N LEU A 355 -14.47 0.37 5.10
CA LEU A 355 -15.07 1.64 4.66
C LEU A 355 -16.09 1.43 3.53
N ASN A 356 -17.17 2.21 3.52
CA ASN A 356 -18.21 2.20 2.48
C ASN A 356 -18.85 3.58 2.25
N ASN A 357 -18.19 4.68 2.64
CA ASN A 357 -18.77 6.03 2.54
C ASN A 357 -18.95 6.50 1.09
N PHE A 358 -18.12 6.00 0.17
CA PHE A 358 -18.32 6.14 -1.27
C PHE A 358 -18.91 4.88 -1.92
N GLY A 359 -19.54 3.99 -1.16
CA GLY A 359 -20.14 2.76 -1.68
C GLY A 359 -19.13 1.72 -2.20
N GLU A 360 -17.85 1.85 -1.85
CA GLU A 360 -16.73 1.10 -2.42
C GLU A 360 -16.75 -0.42 -2.13
N LEU A 361 -17.66 -0.92 -1.27
CA LEU A 361 -17.91 -2.36 -1.10
C LEU A 361 -18.98 -2.92 -2.05
N GLY A 362 -19.60 -2.10 -2.90
CA GLY A 362 -20.70 -2.54 -3.77
C GLY A 362 -21.98 -2.81 -2.98
N LEU A 363 -22.18 -2.07 -1.88
CA LEU A 363 -23.24 -2.29 -0.91
C LEU A 363 -23.98 -0.98 -0.61
N GLN A 364 -25.32 -1.01 -0.64
CA GLN A 364 -26.19 0.10 -0.21
C GLN A 364 -26.14 0.39 1.31
N SER A 365 -25.29 -0.28 2.08
CA SER A 365 -25.16 -0.09 3.52
C SER A 365 -24.57 1.28 3.86
N ASN A 366 -25.46 2.26 4.05
CA ASN A 366 -25.18 3.65 4.44
C ASN A 366 -24.28 4.41 3.45
N ALA A 367 -24.12 3.95 2.20
CA ALA A 367 -23.31 4.63 1.20
C ALA A 367 -23.77 6.09 1.02
N GLY A 368 -22.84 7.04 1.06
CA GLY A 368 -23.11 8.48 1.11
C GLY A 368 -23.15 9.10 2.52
N GLU A 369 -23.13 8.30 3.60
CA GLU A 369 -22.97 8.79 4.99
C GLU A 369 -21.49 8.83 5.41
N ASP A 370 -21.07 9.86 6.15
CA ASP A 370 -19.67 10.10 6.54
C ASP A 370 -19.03 8.95 7.35
N ASP A 371 -19.82 8.24 8.16
CA ASP A 371 -19.36 7.14 9.02
C ASP A 371 -19.77 5.74 8.51
N ALA A 372 -20.14 5.62 7.23
CA ALA A 372 -20.58 4.36 6.63
C ALA A 372 -19.46 3.30 6.61
N VAL A 373 -19.60 2.29 7.49
CA VAL A 373 -18.62 1.20 7.65
C VAL A 373 -19.31 -0.16 7.83
N VAL A 374 -18.85 -1.15 7.08
CA VAL A 374 -19.33 -2.53 7.14
C VAL A 374 -18.43 -3.33 8.08
N LEU A 375 -18.87 -3.50 9.33
CA LEU A 375 -18.08 -4.11 10.43
C LEU A 375 -17.73 -5.60 10.25
N LYS A 376 -18.55 -6.35 9.50
CA LYS A 376 -18.42 -7.80 9.31
C LYS A 376 -18.54 -8.12 7.82
N PRO A 377 -17.83 -9.14 7.30
CA PRO A 377 -17.94 -9.57 5.90
C PRO A 377 -19.39 -9.78 5.46
N ALA A 378 -19.87 -8.90 4.57
CA ALA A 378 -21.18 -9.00 3.93
C ALA A 378 -20.99 -9.53 2.51
N LYS A 379 -21.90 -10.40 2.03
CA LYS A 379 -21.87 -10.90 0.65
C LYS A 379 -22.32 -9.77 -0.29
N ILE A 380 -21.56 -9.51 -1.36
CA ILE A 380 -21.86 -8.45 -2.32
C ILE A 380 -22.88 -8.98 -3.32
N SER A 381 -24.17 -8.75 -3.07
CA SER A 381 -25.26 -9.37 -3.83
C SER A 381 -25.29 -8.98 -5.31
N TYR A 382 -24.82 -7.77 -5.66
CA TYR A 382 -24.71 -7.31 -7.06
C TYR A 382 -23.63 -8.03 -7.87
N LEU A 383 -22.75 -8.80 -7.24
CA LEU A 383 -21.74 -9.61 -7.92
C LEU A 383 -22.15 -11.09 -8.04
N GLU A 384 -23.37 -11.48 -7.65
CA GLU A 384 -23.78 -12.90 -7.64
C GLU A 384 -24.01 -13.51 -9.04
N ASP A 385 -24.35 -12.69 -10.03
CA ASP A 385 -24.50 -13.12 -11.43
C ASP A 385 -23.15 -13.23 -12.19
N TYR A 386 -22.04 -12.92 -11.52
CA TYR A 386 -20.68 -12.91 -12.08
C TYR A 386 -19.75 -13.87 -11.32
N ASN A 387 -19.02 -14.72 -12.05
CA ASN A 387 -17.96 -15.54 -11.46
C ASN A 387 -16.67 -14.71 -11.42
N ILE A 388 -16.43 -13.99 -10.31
CA ILE A 388 -15.30 -13.06 -10.19
C ILE A 388 -13.97 -13.81 -10.03
N THR A 389 -12.96 -13.43 -10.82
CA THR A 389 -11.62 -14.03 -10.84
C THR A 389 -10.54 -13.09 -10.29
N ASP A 390 -10.70 -11.79 -10.49
CA ASP A 390 -9.86 -10.76 -9.88
C ASP A 390 -10.70 -9.62 -9.29
N ILE A 391 -10.18 -9.00 -8.22
CA ILE A 391 -10.76 -7.82 -7.58
C ILE A 391 -9.63 -7.02 -6.92
N ASP A 392 -9.72 -5.70 -6.99
CA ASP A 392 -8.80 -4.79 -6.28
C ASP A 392 -9.52 -3.51 -5.85
N GLY A 393 -8.92 -2.75 -4.93
CA GLY A 393 -9.52 -1.55 -4.34
C GLY A 393 -8.58 -0.36 -4.25
N GLY A 394 -9.09 0.83 -4.57
CA GLY A 394 -8.40 2.09 -4.31
C GLY A 394 -8.70 2.64 -2.93
N VAL A 395 -8.66 3.97 -2.79
CA VAL A 395 -9.08 4.64 -1.54
C VAL A 395 -10.60 4.61 -1.38
N HIS A 396 -11.33 4.96 -2.44
CA HIS A 396 -12.80 5.11 -2.46
C HIS A 396 -13.48 4.47 -3.68
N HIS A 397 -12.79 3.58 -4.40
CA HIS A 397 -13.32 2.88 -5.57
C HIS A 397 -12.84 1.43 -5.57
N SER A 398 -13.50 0.57 -6.34
CA SER A 398 -13.12 -0.84 -6.48
C SER A 398 -13.38 -1.36 -7.90
N LEU A 399 -12.58 -2.35 -8.28
CA LEU A 399 -12.50 -2.94 -9.62
C LEU A 399 -12.64 -4.46 -9.51
N ALA A 400 -13.33 -5.11 -10.45
CA ALA A 400 -13.31 -6.58 -10.58
C ALA A 400 -13.28 -7.03 -12.04
N CYS A 401 -12.85 -8.28 -12.28
CA CYS A 401 -13.12 -8.95 -13.55
C CYS A 401 -13.71 -10.36 -13.41
N SER A 402 -14.59 -10.72 -14.33
CA SER A 402 -15.24 -12.03 -14.39
C SER A 402 -14.43 -13.06 -15.18
N ASP A 403 -14.80 -14.34 -15.08
CA ASP A 403 -14.29 -15.42 -15.93
C ASP A 403 -14.60 -15.26 -17.42
N LYS A 404 -15.56 -14.41 -17.79
CA LYS A 404 -15.85 -13.99 -19.18
C LYS A 404 -14.95 -12.83 -19.65
N GLY A 405 -14.12 -12.28 -18.76
CA GLY A 405 -13.28 -11.11 -19.03
C GLY A 405 -14.03 -9.78 -19.08
N GLU A 406 -15.21 -9.71 -18.44
CA GLU A 406 -15.95 -8.46 -18.21
C GLU A 406 -15.23 -7.62 -17.15
N LEU A 407 -15.10 -6.29 -17.35
CA LEU A 407 -14.59 -5.36 -16.34
C LEU A 407 -15.78 -4.74 -15.57
N LEU A 408 -15.76 -4.83 -14.24
CA LEU A 408 -16.75 -4.19 -13.38
C LEU A 408 -16.10 -3.13 -12.48
N THR A 409 -16.77 -2.00 -12.30
CA THR A 409 -16.30 -0.91 -11.42
C THR A 409 -17.43 -0.31 -10.59
N TRP A 410 -17.10 0.21 -9.42
CA TRP A 410 -18.03 0.92 -8.53
C TRP A 410 -17.26 1.79 -7.51
N GLY A 411 -18.01 2.61 -6.77
CA GLY A 411 -17.50 3.53 -5.75
C GLY A 411 -17.57 4.99 -6.19
N ARG A 412 -16.63 5.80 -5.71
CA ARG A 412 -16.48 7.22 -6.02
C ARG A 412 -16.31 7.46 -7.52
N VAL A 413 -17.05 8.44 -8.06
CA VAL A 413 -17.04 8.73 -9.52
C VAL A 413 -16.40 10.08 -9.89
N ASP A 414 -16.29 11.01 -8.95
CA ASP A 414 -16.00 12.43 -9.25
C ASP A 414 -14.57 12.73 -9.76
N GLY A 415 -13.62 11.81 -9.55
CA GLY A 415 -12.29 11.78 -10.17
C GLY A 415 -12.17 10.74 -11.29
N TYR A 416 -13.30 10.33 -11.88
CA TYR A 416 -13.43 9.29 -12.90
C TYR A 416 -12.90 7.90 -12.50
N GLN A 417 -12.77 7.61 -11.20
CA GLN A 417 -12.16 6.36 -10.71
C GLN A 417 -12.91 5.09 -11.20
N VAL A 418 -14.21 5.19 -11.47
CA VAL A 418 -15.03 4.10 -12.06
C VAL A 418 -14.87 3.94 -13.58
N GLY A 419 -14.23 4.87 -14.28
CA GLY A 419 -13.97 4.75 -15.73
C GLY A 419 -15.19 5.02 -16.63
N PHE A 420 -16.11 5.88 -16.19
CA PHE A 420 -17.29 6.30 -16.96
C PHE A 420 -17.36 7.82 -17.13
N GLU A 421 -17.75 8.28 -18.31
CA GLU A 421 -18.31 9.63 -18.49
C GLU A 421 -19.65 9.75 -17.73
N PHE A 422 -19.89 10.89 -17.09
CA PHE A 422 -21.04 11.07 -16.18
C PHE A 422 -22.42 10.90 -16.86
N ASP A 423 -22.50 11.08 -18.18
CA ASP A 423 -23.74 10.89 -18.95
C ASP A 423 -24.04 9.42 -19.30
N LYS A 424 -23.11 8.49 -19.01
CA LYS A 424 -23.26 7.05 -19.27
C LYS A 424 -23.70 6.24 -18.05
N LEU A 425 -23.68 6.86 -16.86
CA LEU A 425 -24.06 6.21 -15.61
C LEU A 425 -25.58 6.02 -15.52
N THR A 426 -26.02 4.83 -15.11
CA THR A 426 -27.43 4.56 -14.79
C THR A 426 -27.84 5.35 -13.55
N LYS A 427 -28.78 6.30 -13.68
CA LYS A 427 -29.19 7.19 -12.58
C LYS A 427 -29.61 6.46 -11.31
N ASP A 428 -30.37 5.37 -11.46
CA ASP A 428 -30.90 4.59 -10.34
C ASP A 428 -29.81 3.82 -9.55
N ASP A 429 -28.61 3.68 -10.14
CA ASP A 429 -27.46 3.00 -9.54
C ASP A 429 -26.47 3.99 -8.88
N VAL A 430 -26.75 5.30 -8.94
CA VAL A 430 -25.86 6.40 -8.52
C VAL A 430 -26.49 7.28 -7.42
N ILE A 431 -25.68 7.66 -6.42
CA ILE A 431 -26.01 8.71 -5.45
C ILE A 431 -25.44 10.05 -5.95
N TYR A 432 -26.30 11.06 -5.92
CA TYR A 432 -26.02 12.45 -6.27
C TYR A 432 -25.96 13.32 -5.01
N ASP A 433 -25.19 14.41 -5.03
CA ASP A 433 -25.18 15.38 -3.93
C ASP A 433 -26.28 16.46 -4.05
N GLU A 434 -26.33 17.38 -3.08
CA GLU A 434 -27.30 18.49 -3.01
C GLU A 434 -27.34 19.40 -4.26
N ARG A 435 -26.41 19.23 -5.21
CA ARG A 435 -26.30 20.01 -6.44
C ARG A 435 -26.60 19.19 -7.70
N ASP A 436 -27.21 18.01 -7.55
CA ASP A 436 -27.46 17.03 -8.64
C ASP A 436 -26.17 16.59 -9.34
N SER A 437 -25.02 16.61 -8.64
CA SER A 437 -23.73 16.12 -9.15
C SER A 437 -23.56 14.64 -8.78
N PRO A 438 -23.24 13.73 -9.73
CA PRO A 438 -23.04 12.32 -9.41
C PRO A 438 -21.76 12.11 -8.60
N ARG A 439 -21.85 11.40 -7.46
CA ARG A 439 -20.70 11.21 -6.54
C ARG A 439 -20.31 9.76 -6.34
N ILE A 440 -21.29 8.85 -6.29
CA ILE A 440 -21.08 7.44 -5.92
C ILE A 440 -21.88 6.54 -6.87
N LEU A 441 -21.22 5.60 -7.52
CA LEU A 441 -21.82 4.45 -8.19
C LEU A 441 -21.88 3.28 -7.17
N VAL A 442 -23.05 3.00 -6.59
CA VAL A 442 -23.19 2.05 -5.46
C VAL A 442 -23.13 0.59 -5.93
N LYS A 443 -23.55 0.36 -7.17
CA LYS A 443 -23.70 -0.97 -7.77
C LYS A 443 -22.62 -1.17 -8.83
N PRO A 444 -21.89 -2.30 -8.82
CA PRO A 444 -20.99 -2.72 -9.89
C PRO A 444 -21.60 -2.57 -11.29
N ALA A 445 -21.04 -1.69 -12.10
CA ALA A 445 -21.40 -1.51 -13.50
C ALA A 445 -20.34 -2.15 -14.40
N VAL A 446 -20.78 -2.82 -15.47
CA VAL A 446 -19.88 -3.35 -16.49
C VAL A 446 -19.41 -2.20 -17.39
N VAL A 447 -18.09 -2.01 -17.50
CA VAL A 447 -17.52 -0.93 -18.32
C VAL A 447 -17.58 -1.34 -19.80
N PRO A 448 -18.13 -0.50 -20.70
CA PRO A 448 -18.23 -0.82 -22.12
C PRO A 448 -16.87 -0.77 -22.84
N ASP A 449 -16.84 -1.31 -24.06
CA ASP A 449 -15.74 -1.24 -25.03
C ASP A 449 -14.39 -1.85 -24.59
N VAL A 450 -14.32 -2.43 -23.39
CA VAL A 450 -13.19 -3.22 -22.87
C VAL A 450 -13.66 -4.62 -22.46
N ALA A 451 -12.92 -5.64 -22.90
CA ALA A 451 -13.22 -7.05 -22.65
C ALA A 451 -11.93 -7.88 -22.59
N ASN A 452 -12.03 -9.19 -22.34
CA ASN A 452 -10.90 -10.10 -22.18
C ASN A 452 -9.96 -9.71 -21.02
N ILE A 453 -10.49 -9.05 -19.97
CA ILE A 453 -9.70 -8.65 -18.79
C ILE A 453 -9.40 -9.85 -17.90
N THR A 454 -8.10 -10.07 -17.65
CA THR A 454 -7.57 -11.17 -16.83
C THR A 454 -6.99 -10.71 -15.49
N SER A 455 -6.78 -9.40 -15.30
CA SER A 455 -6.42 -8.82 -14.00
C SER A 455 -6.78 -7.33 -13.93
N VAL A 456 -7.04 -6.84 -12.71
CA VAL A 456 -7.33 -5.43 -12.40
C VAL A 456 -6.40 -4.94 -11.29
N ALA A 457 -6.12 -3.63 -11.25
CA ALA A 457 -5.35 -3.03 -10.14
C ALA A 457 -5.75 -1.57 -9.90
N SER A 458 -5.71 -1.13 -8.65
CA SER A 458 -6.02 0.23 -8.21
C SER A 458 -4.79 0.89 -7.56
N GLY A 459 -4.65 2.20 -7.79
CA GLY A 459 -3.91 3.10 -6.90
C GLY A 459 -4.89 3.88 -6.03
N SER A 460 -4.49 5.05 -5.52
CA SER A 460 -5.39 5.83 -4.66
C SER A 460 -6.71 6.21 -5.36
N ASP A 461 -6.59 6.87 -6.51
CA ASP A 461 -7.72 7.36 -7.32
C ASP A 461 -7.50 7.09 -8.84
N ASN A 462 -6.50 6.28 -9.19
CA ASN A 462 -6.25 5.77 -10.54
C ASN A 462 -6.44 4.24 -10.61
N SER A 463 -6.65 3.73 -11.81
CA SER A 463 -7.14 2.35 -12.03
C SER A 463 -6.55 1.74 -13.29
N PHE A 464 -6.42 0.41 -13.31
CA PHE A 464 -5.85 -0.38 -14.41
C PHE A 464 -6.65 -1.65 -14.68
N ALA A 465 -6.67 -2.05 -15.96
CA ALA A 465 -7.16 -3.36 -16.40
C ALA A 465 -6.22 -3.98 -17.43
N VAL A 466 -5.84 -5.24 -17.23
CA VAL A 466 -4.90 -5.99 -18.09
C VAL A 466 -5.65 -7.10 -18.83
N THR A 467 -5.51 -7.13 -20.15
CA THR A 467 -6.13 -8.12 -21.05
C THR A 467 -5.33 -9.41 -21.14
N GLY A 468 -5.98 -10.52 -21.50
CA GLY A 468 -5.33 -11.82 -21.71
C GLY A 468 -4.30 -11.86 -22.84
N ASP A 469 -4.42 -10.97 -23.84
CA ASP A 469 -3.42 -10.74 -24.89
C ASP A 469 -2.31 -9.73 -24.51
N GLY A 470 -2.42 -9.11 -23.33
CA GLY A 470 -1.35 -8.35 -22.69
C GLY A 470 -1.32 -6.85 -22.96
N LYS A 471 -2.39 -6.29 -23.53
CA LYS A 471 -2.66 -4.85 -23.47
C LYS A 471 -3.07 -4.43 -22.06
N VAL A 472 -2.72 -3.22 -21.68
CA VAL A 472 -3.16 -2.59 -20.42
C VAL A 472 -3.86 -1.27 -20.69
N TYR A 473 -4.97 -1.08 -19.99
CA TYR A 473 -5.77 0.13 -19.99
C TYR A 473 -5.62 0.84 -18.64
N SER A 474 -5.67 2.16 -18.63
CA SER A 474 -5.65 2.97 -17.40
C SER A 474 -6.64 4.13 -17.46
N TRP A 475 -7.11 4.55 -16.28
CA TRP A 475 -8.03 5.66 -16.10
C TRP A 475 -7.97 6.23 -14.67
N GLY A 476 -8.81 7.23 -14.39
CA GLY A 476 -8.89 7.93 -13.11
C GLY A 476 -7.90 9.11 -13.00
N PHE A 477 -7.57 9.47 -11.76
CA PHE A 477 -6.78 10.64 -11.40
C PHE A 477 -5.35 10.60 -11.98
N SER A 478 -4.92 11.67 -12.66
CA SER A 478 -3.67 11.65 -13.45
C SER A 478 -2.70 12.79 -13.17
N ALA A 479 -2.95 13.65 -12.17
CA ALA A 479 -2.15 14.87 -11.95
C ALA A 479 -0.63 14.64 -11.82
N ASN A 480 -0.23 13.47 -11.31
CA ASN A 480 1.16 13.07 -11.10
C ASN A 480 1.63 12.07 -12.18
N TYR A 481 0.95 12.04 -13.34
CA TYR A 481 1.10 11.08 -14.46
C TYR A 481 0.91 9.60 -14.10
N GLN A 482 0.29 9.27 -12.96
CA GLN A 482 0.16 7.89 -12.47
C GLN A 482 -0.76 6.99 -13.33
N THR A 483 -1.44 7.53 -14.35
CA THR A 483 -2.13 6.73 -15.39
C THR A 483 -1.19 6.25 -16.50
N GLY A 484 -0.01 6.86 -16.66
CA GLY A 484 0.93 6.58 -17.76
C GLY A 484 0.50 7.14 -19.12
N GLN A 485 -0.57 7.94 -19.16
CA GLN A 485 -1.14 8.48 -20.42
C GLN A 485 -0.43 9.72 -20.98
N GLY A 486 0.67 10.16 -20.37
CA GLY A 486 1.46 11.30 -20.86
C GLY A 486 0.88 12.68 -20.58
N THR A 487 -0.27 12.77 -19.89
CA THR A 487 -0.89 14.03 -19.44
C THR A 487 -1.15 14.01 -17.92
N ILE A 488 -1.36 15.21 -17.38
CA ILE A 488 -1.85 15.46 -16.02
C ILE A 488 -3.38 15.50 -15.93
N ASP A 489 -4.08 15.58 -17.07
CA ASP A 489 -5.55 15.59 -17.12
C ASP A 489 -6.12 14.22 -16.72
N ASP A 490 -7.19 14.22 -15.92
CA ASP A 490 -7.83 12.98 -15.47
C ASP A 490 -8.43 12.18 -16.64
N ILE A 491 -8.16 10.87 -16.63
CA ILE A 491 -8.45 9.97 -17.74
C ILE A 491 -9.81 9.34 -17.49
N LYS A 492 -10.82 9.79 -18.24
CA LYS A 492 -12.23 9.55 -17.89
C LYS A 492 -12.74 8.11 -18.01
N THR A 493 -12.18 7.37 -18.95
CA THR A 493 -12.58 6.01 -19.32
C THR A 493 -11.33 5.18 -19.60
N PRO A 494 -11.39 3.83 -19.49
CA PRO A 494 -10.22 2.97 -19.70
C PRO A 494 -9.55 3.23 -21.05
N THR A 495 -8.40 3.89 -21.00
CA THR A 495 -7.63 4.27 -22.19
C THR A 495 -6.45 3.31 -22.33
N LEU A 496 -6.25 2.75 -23.53
CA LEU A 496 -5.10 1.90 -23.83
C LEU A 496 -3.80 2.68 -23.60
N ILE A 497 -2.90 2.18 -22.74
CA ILE A 497 -1.58 2.81 -22.59
C ILE A 497 -0.75 2.44 -23.83
N ASP A 498 -0.47 3.42 -24.68
CA ASP A 498 0.35 3.24 -25.87
C ASP A 498 1.67 4.03 -25.79
N ASN A 499 2.79 3.32 -25.71
CA ASN A 499 4.12 3.90 -25.89
C ASN A 499 5.14 2.88 -26.44
N SER A 500 6.29 3.37 -26.91
CA SER A 500 7.34 2.53 -27.51
C SER A 500 8.03 1.55 -26.55
N ALA A 501 7.86 1.67 -25.23
CA ALA A 501 8.46 0.74 -24.27
C ALA A 501 7.64 -0.56 -24.09
N ILE A 502 6.31 -0.47 -24.22
CA ILE A 502 5.39 -1.61 -24.01
C ILE A 502 4.69 -2.11 -25.29
N ARG A 503 4.83 -1.41 -26.43
CA ARG A 503 4.33 -1.89 -27.74
C ARG A 503 4.89 -3.28 -28.06
N GLY A 504 3.99 -4.26 -28.23
CA GLY A 504 4.34 -5.65 -28.54
C GLY A 504 4.76 -6.51 -27.34
N LYS A 505 4.85 -5.92 -26.14
CA LYS A 505 5.14 -6.65 -24.89
C LYS A 505 3.85 -7.19 -24.30
N LYS A 506 3.90 -8.38 -23.70
CA LYS A 506 2.76 -8.94 -22.97
C LYS A 506 2.77 -8.47 -21.52
N ILE A 507 2.00 -7.43 -21.20
CA ILE A 507 1.75 -7.04 -19.79
C ILE A 507 0.88 -8.11 -19.12
N ILE A 508 1.18 -8.44 -17.87
CA ILE A 508 0.43 -9.44 -17.08
C ILE A 508 0.00 -8.96 -15.70
N GLY A 509 0.42 -7.76 -15.29
CA GLY A 509 0.03 -7.15 -14.02
C GLY A 509 0.33 -5.66 -13.99
N ALA A 510 -0.44 -4.94 -13.18
CA ALA A 510 -0.22 -3.54 -12.85
C ALA A 510 -0.20 -3.40 -11.32
N HIS A 511 0.59 -2.46 -10.81
CA HIS A 511 0.77 -2.22 -9.38
C HIS A 511 0.92 -0.71 -9.17
N ALA A 512 0.00 -0.09 -8.45
CA ALA A 512 -0.02 1.36 -8.23
C ALA A 512 0.25 1.73 -6.78
N GLY A 513 0.87 2.89 -6.56
CA GLY A 513 0.99 3.53 -5.25
C GLY A 513 0.11 4.77 -5.15
N GLY A 514 0.47 5.70 -4.29
CA GLY A 514 -0.26 6.96 -4.13
C GLY A 514 -0.13 7.92 -5.32
N GLN A 515 1.06 7.97 -5.92
CA GLN A 515 1.41 8.92 -6.99
C GLN A 515 2.28 8.35 -8.12
N PHE A 516 2.54 7.05 -8.09
CA PHE A 516 3.35 6.33 -9.07
C PHE A 516 2.68 5.01 -9.45
N SER A 517 3.12 4.38 -10.52
CA SER A 517 2.62 3.07 -10.95
C SER A 517 3.65 2.26 -11.72
N ILE A 518 3.47 0.94 -11.70
CA ILE A 518 4.37 -0.06 -12.24
C ILE A 518 3.56 -1.05 -13.10
N LEU A 519 4.07 -1.41 -14.27
CA LEU A 519 3.60 -2.55 -15.07
C LEU A 519 4.63 -3.68 -15.05
N ALA A 520 4.13 -4.91 -14.96
CA ALA A 520 4.93 -6.12 -15.13
C ALA A 520 4.64 -6.75 -16.50
N GLY A 521 5.62 -6.73 -17.40
CA GLY A 521 5.60 -7.47 -18.66
C GLY A 521 6.25 -8.83 -18.52
N VAL A 522 5.82 -9.82 -19.31
CA VAL A 522 6.62 -11.03 -19.56
C VAL A 522 7.94 -10.59 -20.20
N ALA A 523 9.07 -10.91 -19.56
CA ALA A 523 10.38 -10.67 -20.15
C ALA A 523 10.56 -11.52 -21.42
N ASP A 524 11.15 -10.93 -22.47
CA ASP A 524 11.49 -11.68 -23.67
C ASP A 524 12.49 -12.79 -23.33
N ALA A 525 12.33 -13.95 -23.96
CA ALA A 525 13.29 -15.04 -23.78
C ALA A 525 14.65 -14.60 -24.34
N ALA A 526 15.61 -14.35 -23.44
CA ALA A 526 16.95 -13.84 -23.74
C ALA A 526 17.51 -14.47 -25.03
N ALA A 527 17.71 -13.62 -26.04
CA ALA A 527 18.10 -14.07 -27.36
C ALA A 527 19.41 -14.84 -27.26
N LYS A 528 19.36 -16.15 -27.56
CA LYS A 528 20.57 -16.97 -27.61
C LYS A 528 21.50 -16.40 -28.67
N VAL A 529 22.50 -15.64 -28.22
CA VAL A 529 23.59 -15.16 -29.06
C VAL A 529 24.33 -16.40 -29.55
N ASN A 530 23.96 -16.86 -30.74
CA ASN A 530 24.64 -17.94 -31.43
C ASN A 530 26.04 -17.44 -31.75
N GLY A 531 27.00 -17.74 -30.87
CA GLY A 531 28.40 -17.35 -31.02
C GLY A 531 28.96 -17.95 -32.30
N VAL A 532 29.04 -17.14 -33.35
CA VAL A 532 29.68 -17.51 -34.62
C VAL A 532 31.19 -17.47 -34.44
N ASN A 533 31.72 -18.51 -33.76
CA ASN A 533 33.14 -18.84 -33.86
C ASN A 533 33.40 -19.33 -35.29
N GLY A 534 33.85 -18.43 -36.15
CA GLY A 534 34.07 -18.67 -37.58
C GLY A 534 35.49 -18.34 -38.02
N ALA A 535 36.36 -19.35 -37.97
CA ALA A 535 37.76 -19.38 -38.40
C ALA A 535 38.73 -18.43 -37.64
#